data_AF-A0A7Z1SAU7-F1
#
_entry.id   AF-A0A7Z1SAU7-F1
#
_cell.length_a   1.000
_cell.length_b   1.000
_cell.length_c   1.000
_cell.angle_alpha   90.00
_cell.angle_beta   90.00
_cell.angle_gamma   90.00
#
_symmetry.space_group_name_H-M   'P 1'
#
loop_
_entity.id
_entity.type
_entity.pdbx_description
1 polymer ?
#
loop_
_entity_poly.entity_id
_entity_poly.type
_entity_poly.pdbx_seq_one_letter_code
_entity_poly.pdbx_strand_id
1 'polypeptide(L)'
;PVTVGEEADNDAYDPNVEEVNKDHGTPTTEEDVTGAVTVPDYPSEKEQPVNTVDNPDQLPDGNTPGTTEVDVTVTYPDGTKDHVKVPVTVGEE
;
A
#
# COMPACT_ATOMS: atom_id res chain seq x y z
N PRO A 1 3.32 -29.87 -25.98
CA PRO A 1 2.54 -29.10 -24.99
C PRO A 1 3.05 -27.65 -24.92
N VAL A 2 2.23 -26.68 -25.32
CA VAL A 2 2.48 -25.28 -24.97
C VAL A 2 1.89 -25.09 -23.58
N THR A 3 2.74 -24.88 -22.57
CA THR A 3 2.29 -24.26 -21.34
C THR A 3 2.02 -22.81 -21.67
N VAL A 4 0.75 -22.43 -21.81
CA VAL A 4 0.36 -21.05 -21.55
C VAL A 4 0.87 -20.78 -20.13
N GLY A 5 1.81 -19.85 -19.98
CA GLY A 5 2.32 -19.49 -18.66
C GLY A 5 1.16 -19.08 -17.76
N GLU A 6 1.28 -19.34 -16.47
CA GLU A 6 0.36 -18.76 -15.48
C GLU A 6 0.34 -17.23 -15.69
N GLU A 7 -0.86 -16.63 -15.71
CA GLU A 7 -1.02 -15.18 -15.82
C GLU A 7 -0.41 -14.52 -14.57
N ALA A 8 0.27 -13.40 -14.76
CA ALA A 8 0.91 -12.67 -13.67
C ALA A 8 -0.16 -12.11 -12.72
N ASP A 9 0.02 -12.30 -11.41
CA ASP A 9 -0.99 -11.86 -10.44
C ASP A 9 -1.18 -10.33 -10.47
N ASN A 10 -0.10 -9.54 -10.64
CA ASN A 10 -0.20 -8.08 -10.79
C ASN A 10 -0.96 -7.62 -12.05
N ASP A 11 -1.09 -8.48 -13.07
CA ASP A 11 -1.87 -8.15 -14.28
C ASP A 11 -3.35 -8.51 -14.09
N ALA A 12 -3.66 -9.42 -13.15
CA ALA A 12 -5.00 -9.95 -12.89
C ALA A 12 -5.72 -9.28 -11.71
N TYR A 13 -4.98 -8.75 -10.74
CA TYR A 13 -5.52 -8.14 -9.52
C TYR A 13 -4.98 -6.73 -9.34
N ASP A 14 -5.89 -5.78 -9.14
CA ASP A 14 -5.55 -4.39 -8.88
C ASP A 14 -5.62 -4.10 -7.37
N PRO A 15 -4.59 -3.49 -6.76
CA PRO A 15 -4.67 -2.99 -5.41
C PRO A 15 -5.59 -1.76 -5.31
N ASN A 16 -6.36 -1.70 -4.23
CA ASN A 16 -7.14 -0.54 -3.82
C ASN A 16 -6.42 0.21 -2.70
N VAL A 17 -6.49 1.54 -2.75
CA VAL A 17 -5.84 2.44 -1.79
C VAL A 17 -6.86 3.36 -1.15
N GLU A 18 -6.82 3.42 0.18
CA GLU A 18 -7.58 4.37 0.98
C GLU A 18 -6.67 5.50 1.50
N GLU A 19 -7.26 6.65 1.83
CA GLU A 19 -6.55 7.76 2.45
C GLU A 19 -6.34 7.52 3.94
N VAL A 20 -5.14 7.82 4.44
CA VAL A 20 -4.83 7.83 5.87
C VAL A 20 -4.98 9.24 6.40
N ASN A 21 -5.84 9.42 7.41
CA ASN A 21 -6.01 10.70 8.10
C ASN A 21 -5.42 10.61 9.51
N LYS A 22 -4.57 11.56 9.89
CA LYS A 22 -3.95 11.66 11.21
C LYS A 22 -4.27 13.00 11.86
N ASP A 23 -4.58 12.98 13.15
CA ASP A 23 -4.69 14.19 13.96
C ASP A 23 -3.31 14.85 14.11
N HIS A 24 -3.28 16.18 14.21
CA HIS A 24 -2.06 16.93 14.49
C HIS A 24 -1.36 16.42 15.77
N GLY A 25 -0.04 16.28 15.70
CA GLY A 25 0.82 15.71 16.74
C GLY A 25 0.89 14.17 16.75
N THR A 26 0.17 13.49 15.86
CA THR A 26 0.20 12.02 15.74
C THR A 26 1.07 11.58 14.57
N PRO A 27 2.23 10.93 14.82
CA PRO A 27 3.07 10.45 13.74
C PRO A 27 2.38 9.34 12.93
N THR A 28 2.69 9.29 11.64
CA THR A 28 2.27 8.20 10.76
C THR A 28 3.21 7.02 10.92
N THR A 29 2.68 5.81 10.91
CA THR A 29 3.44 4.56 10.96
C THR A 29 3.35 3.81 9.64
N GLU A 30 4.29 2.88 9.41
CA GLU A 30 4.22 1.99 8.25
C GLU A 30 2.94 1.14 8.27
N GLU A 31 2.43 0.77 9.44
CA GLU A 31 1.19 0.02 9.61
C GLU A 31 -0.04 0.83 9.17
N ASP A 32 -0.10 2.13 9.52
CA ASP A 32 -1.17 3.02 9.05
C ASP A 32 -1.24 3.02 7.52
N VAL A 33 -0.07 3.10 6.86
CA VAL A 33 0.03 3.18 5.40
C VAL A 33 -0.23 1.85 4.72
N THR A 34 0.40 0.77 5.18
CA THR A 34 0.23 -0.57 4.60
C THR A 34 -1.15 -1.14 4.83
N GLY A 35 -1.81 -0.77 5.94
CA GLY A 35 -3.19 -1.14 6.25
C GLY A 35 -4.22 -0.43 5.37
N ALA A 36 -3.86 0.70 4.75
CA ALA A 36 -4.72 1.42 3.80
C ALA A 36 -4.66 0.83 2.38
N VAL A 37 -3.81 -0.16 2.14
CA VAL A 37 -3.68 -0.84 0.84
C VAL A 37 -4.30 -2.24 0.94
N THR A 38 -5.23 -2.55 0.06
CA THR A 38 -5.91 -3.85 0.02
C THR A 38 -5.95 -4.39 -1.41
N VAL A 39 -6.08 -5.72 -1.58
CA VAL A 39 -6.30 -6.33 -2.90
C VAL A 39 -7.61 -7.11 -2.84
N PRO A 40 -8.77 -6.47 -3.06
CA PRO A 40 -10.08 -7.00 -2.67
C PRO A 40 -10.50 -8.28 -3.41
N ASP A 41 -10.07 -8.43 -4.66
CA ASP A 41 -10.42 -9.57 -5.50
C ASP A 41 -9.39 -10.72 -5.41
N TYR A 42 -8.34 -10.56 -4.60
CA TYR A 42 -7.31 -11.58 -4.46
C TYR A 42 -7.84 -12.79 -3.65
N PRO A 43 -7.60 -14.04 -4.10
CA PRO A 43 -8.15 -15.22 -3.43
C PRO A 43 -7.66 -15.36 -1.97
N SER A 44 -8.59 -15.37 -1.01
CA SER A 44 -8.27 -15.48 0.42
C SER A 44 -7.69 -16.84 0.84
N GLU A 45 -7.86 -17.87 0.01
CA GLU A 45 -7.32 -19.22 0.24
C GLU A 45 -5.85 -19.37 -0.18
N LYS A 46 -5.32 -18.41 -0.95
CA LYS A 46 -3.90 -18.35 -1.34
C LYS A 46 -3.07 -17.63 -0.27
N GLU A 47 -1.74 -17.78 -0.37
CA GLU A 47 -0.82 -16.88 0.32
C GLU A 47 -1.13 -15.44 -0.10
N GLN A 48 -1.27 -14.54 0.88
CA GLN A 48 -1.72 -13.17 0.62
C GLN A 48 -0.54 -12.29 0.16
N PRO A 49 -0.81 -11.25 -0.65
CA PRO A 49 0.21 -10.27 -1.01
C PRO A 49 0.75 -9.55 0.24
N VAL A 50 2.00 -9.09 0.14
CA VAL A 50 2.66 -8.34 1.21
C VAL A 50 2.83 -6.89 0.79
N ASN A 51 2.32 -5.98 1.62
CA ASN A 51 2.48 -4.53 1.42
C ASN A 51 3.72 -4.03 2.17
N THR A 52 4.54 -3.23 1.51
CA THR A 52 5.72 -2.60 2.12
C THR A 52 5.81 -1.14 1.77
N VAL A 53 6.04 -0.27 2.75
CA VAL A 53 6.40 1.14 2.50
C VAL A 53 7.79 1.18 1.88
N ASP A 54 7.93 1.84 0.73
CA ASP A 54 9.20 1.85 -0.01
C ASP A 54 10.27 2.70 0.67
N ASN A 55 9.84 3.80 1.30
CA ASN A 55 10.70 4.71 2.03
C ASN A 55 10.06 5.15 3.35
N PRO A 56 10.36 4.49 4.48
CA PRO A 56 9.83 4.86 5.79
C PRO A 56 10.19 6.27 6.25
N ASP A 57 11.29 6.85 5.74
CA ASP A 57 11.73 8.20 6.11
C ASP A 57 10.81 9.31 5.55
N GLN A 58 9.89 8.96 4.63
CA GLN A 58 8.93 9.90 4.05
C GLN A 58 7.64 10.04 4.86
N LEU A 59 7.46 9.21 5.89
CA LEU A 59 6.24 9.20 6.70
C LEU A 59 6.07 10.54 7.43
N PRO A 60 4.89 11.18 7.37
CA PRO A 60 4.63 12.41 8.11
C PRO A 60 4.83 12.21 9.61
N ASP A 61 5.57 13.15 10.23
CA ASP A 61 5.84 13.17 11.67
C ASP A 61 4.62 13.57 12.52
N GLY A 62 3.53 13.99 11.86
CA GLY A 62 2.29 14.43 12.48
C GLY A 62 2.27 15.90 12.90
N ASN A 63 3.38 16.63 12.82
CA ASN A 63 3.47 18.03 13.29
C ASN A 63 3.35 19.05 12.17
N THR A 64 3.37 18.61 10.92
CA THR A 64 3.21 19.47 9.75
C THR A 64 1.89 19.14 9.06
N PRO A 65 0.88 20.02 9.13
CA PRO A 65 -0.36 19.84 8.40
C PRO A 65 -0.13 19.75 6.89
N GLY A 66 -0.95 18.94 6.23
CA GLY A 66 -0.89 18.75 4.78
C GLY A 66 -0.98 17.28 4.37
N THR A 67 -0.92 17.07 3.06
CA THR A 67 -1.01 15.73 2.45
C THR A 67 0.34 15.34 1.85
N THR A 68 0.82 14.15 2.20
CA THR A 68 2.01 13.52 1.65
C THR A 68 1.62 12.25 0.91
N GLU A 69 2.09 12.07 -0.32
CA GLU A 69 1.96 10.79 -1.03
C GLU A 69 3.09 9.85 -0.57
N VAL A 70 2.75 8.69 -0.02
CA VAL A 70 3.70 7.67 0.44
C VAL A 70 3.68 6.49 -0.53
N ASP A 71 4.84 6.17 -1.11
CA ASP A 71 4.98 5.02 -2.02
C ASP A 71 4.94 3.68 -1.27
N VAL A 72 4.13 2.74 -1.78
CA VAL A 72 3.95 1.38 -1.26
C VAL A 72 4.10 0.38 -2.41
N THR A 73 4.86 -0.67 -2.16
CA THR A 73 4.93 -1.85 -3.03
C THR A 73 4.01 -2.95 -2.50
N VAL A 74 3.16 -3.48 -3.36
CA VAL A 74 2.40 -4.73 -3.14
C VAL A 74 3.16 -5.85 -3.82
N THR A 75 3.62 -6.84 -3.08
CA THR A 75 4.34 -8.01 -3.62
C THR A 75 3.44 -9.24 -3.56
N TYR A 76 3.12 -9.80 -4.72
CA TYR A 76 2.35 -11.04 -4.85
C TYR A 76 3.24 -12.27 -4.62
N PRO A 77 2.66 -13.43 -4.25
CA PRO A 77 3.43 -14.65 -4.01
C PRO A 77 4.15 -15.20 -5.25
N ASP A 78 3.67 -14.89 -6.46
CA ASP A 78 4.33 -15.22 -7.73
C ASP A 78 5.59 -14.35 -7.99
N GLY A 79 5.83 -13.36 -7.12
CA GLY A 79 6.95 -12.42 -7.18
C GLY A 79 6.70 -11.18 -8.02
N THR A 80 5.53 -11.08 -8.66
CA THR A 80 5.09 -9.87 -9.35
C THR A 80 4.73 -8.77 -8.35
N LYS A 81 4.67 -7.53 -8.82
CA LYS A 81 4.56 -6.36 -7.95
C LYS A 81 3.71 -5.27 -8.56
N ASP A 82 2.93 -4.62 -7.71
CA ASP A 82 2.34 -3.32 -7.98
C ASP A 82 2.98 -2.23 -7.12
N HIS A 83 2.99 -1.02 -7.66
CA HIS A 83 3.43 0.18 -6.94
C HIS A 83 2.26 1.15 -6.87
N VAL A 84 1.89 1.52 -5.65
CA VAL A 84 0.79 2.45 -5.38
C VAL A 84 1.25 3.58 -4.47
N LYS A 85 0.46 4.65 -4.46
CA LYS A 85 0.69 5.82 -3.62
C LYS A 85 -0.46 6.00 -2.65
N VAL A 86 -0.15 6.00 -1.36
CA VAL A 86 -1.11 6.24 -0.29
C VAL A 86 -1.08 7.71 0.10
N PRO A 87 -2.19 8.46 -0.04
CA PRO A 87 -2.27 9.81 0.48
C PRO A 87 -2.39 9.75 2.01
N VAL A 88 -1.50 10.47 2.70
CA VAL A 88 -1.51 10.63 4.15
C VAL A 88 -1.73 12.10 4.47
N THR A 89 -2.85 12.42 5.11
CA THR A 89 -3.23 13.78 5.48
C THR A 89 -3.09 13.98 6.99
N VAL A 90 -2.30 14.98 7.38
CA VAL A 90 -2.20 15.47 8.76
C VAL A 90 -3.10 16.69 8.91
N GLY A 91 -4.00 16.63 9.90
CA GLY A 91 -4.93 17.72 10.22
C GLY A 91 -4.26 19.01 10.73
N GLU A 92 -5.04 20.08 10.78
CA GLU A 92 -4.62 21.35 11.40
C GLU A 92 -4.64 21.26 12.95
N GLU A 93 -3.98 22.22 13.62
CA GLU A 93 -3.97 22.39 15.09
C GLU A 93 -5.34 22.78 15.69
#